data_AF-A0A7W0FB09-F1
#
_entry.id   AF-A0A7W0FB09-F1
#
_cell.length_a   1.000
_cell.length_b   1.000
_cell.length_c   1.000
_cell.angle_alpha   90.00
_cell.angle_beta   90.00
_cell.angle_gamma   90.00
#
_symmetry.space_group_name_H-M   'P 1'
#
loop_
_entity.id
_entity.type
_entity.pdbx_description
1 polymer ?
#
loop_
_entity_poly.entity_id
_entity_poly.type
_entity_poly.pdbx_seq_one_letter_code
_entity_poly.pdbx_strand_id
1 'polypeptide(L)'
;MTYMAMMRVIFSLKAVAERLSSELRKGDTVARFGGDEFLLILPDLEVIKNSIHIAQKIIDSFRAPFFIDTHQLVVTMSIGIAIYPEDGICEGGLLKNADSAMYQAKHAGRNCYRLIMRTKAKSASPEICP
;
A
#
# COMPACT_ATOMS: atom_id res chain seq x y z
N MET A 1 7.66 4.45 -14.08
CA MET A 1 7.87 4.45 -12.62
C MET A 1 6.83 3.54 -12.02
N THR A 2 7.24 2.49 -11.30
CA THR A 2 6.32 1.52 -10.68
C THR A 2 6.25 1.81 -9.20
N TYR A 3 5.04 1.91 -8.66
CA TYR A 3 4.84 2.10 -7.23
C TYR A 3 4.28 0.83 -6.64
N MET A 4 4.69 0.55 -5.42
CA MET A 4 4.19 -0.59 -4.70
C MET A 4 3.68 -0.15 -3.33
N ALA A 5 2.45 -0.55 -3.03
CA ALA A 5 1.85 -0.26 -1.74
C ALA A 5 1.48 -1.56 -1.03
N MET A 6 1.90 -1.69 0.22
CA MET A 6 1.54 -2.81 1.08
C MET A 6 0.49 -2.33 2.08
N MET A 7 -0.57 -3.12 2.22
CA MET A 7 -1.74 -2.80 3.03
C MET A 7 -2.05 -3.95 3.97
N ARG A 8 -2.56 -3.62 5.15
CA ARG A 8 -3.13 -4.61 6.08
C ARG A 8 -4.56 -4.30 6.44
N VAL A 9 -5.38 -5.35 6.46
CA VAL A 9 -6.82 -5.25 6.59
C VAL A 9 -7.38 -6.42 7.39
N ILE A 10 -8.08 -6.15 8.48
CA ILE A 10 -8.72 -7.19 9.31
C ILE A 10 -10.21 -7.30 8.88
N PHE A 11 -10.68 -8.52 8.58
CA PHE A 11 -12.06 -8.93 8.18
C PHE A 11 -12.40 -8.93 6.67
N SER A 12 -13.47 -9.68 6.32
CA SER A 12 -13.95 -10.11 4.99
C SER A 12 -13.09 -9.69 3.79
N LEU A 13 -12.18 -10.58 3.42
CA LEU A 13 -11.17 -10.32 2.39
C LEU A 13 -11.77 -10.10 1.00
N LYS A 14 -12.95 -10.66 0.72
CA LYS A 14 -13.64 -10.47 -0.56
C LYS A 14 -14.16 -9.04 -0.71
N ALA A 15 -14.87 -8.53 0.28
CA ALA A 15 -15.42 -7.18 0.24
C ALA A 15 -14.32 -6.12 0.18
N VAL A 16 -13.21 -6.36 0.89
CA VAL A 16 -12.00 -5.54 0.83
C VAL A 16 -11.41 -5.54 -0.58
N ALA A 17 -11.23 -6.71 -1.19
CA ALA A 17 -10.70 -6.83 -2.55
C ALA A 17 -11.58 -6.12 -3.58
N GLU A 18 -12.90 -6.24 -3.47
CA GLU A 18 -13.87 -5.57 -4.35
C GLU A 18 -13.78 -4.05 -4.23
N ARG A 19 -13.76 -3.52 -2.99
CA ARG A 19 -13.62 -2.07 -2.78
C ARG A 19 -12.27 -1.56 -3.29
N LEU A 20 -11.17 -2.24 -2.98
CA LEU A 20 -9.85 -1.88 -3.52
C LEU A 20 -9.86 -1.85 -5.05
N SER A 21 -10.40 -2.89 -5.68
CA SER A 21 -10.47 -2.98 -7.14
C SER A 21 -11.28 -1.83 -7.76
N SER A 22 -12.34 -1.38 -7.09
CA SER A 22 -13.13 -0.23 -7.55
C SER A 22 -12.43 1.12 -7.43
N GLU A 23 -11.42 1.23 -6.55
CA GLU A 23 -10.65 2.47 -6.37
C GLU A 23 -9.51 2.63 -7.38
N LEU A 24 -9.12 1.54 -8.04
CA LEU A 24 -7.97 1.48 -8.93
C LEU A 24 -8.37 1.70 -10.40
N ARG A 25 -7.45 2.25 -11.19
CA ARG A 25 -7.66 2.42 -12.64
C ARG A 25 -7.36 1.12 -13.38
N LYS A 26 -7.83 1.05 -14.62
CA LYS A 26 -7.44 -0.02 -15.55
C LYS A 26 -5.92 0.03 -15.77
N GLY A 27 -5.24 -1.07 -15.47
CA GLY A 27 -3.77 -1.20 -15.56
C GLY A 27 -3.07 -1.25 -14.20
N ASP A 28 -3.71 -0.74 -13.14
CA ASP A 28 -3.26 -0.98 -11.77
C ASP A 28 -3.58 -2.43 -11.37
N THR A 29 -2.75 -3.01 -10.51
CA THR A 29 -2.93 -4.37 -10.02
C THR A 29 -3.14 -4.37 -8.51
N VAL A 30 -4.12 -5.11 -8.04
CA VAL A 30 -4.28 -5.49 -6.63
C VAL A 30 -4.12 -7.00 -6.49
N ALA A 31 -3.29 -7.42 -5.55
CA ALA A 31 -3.08 -8.82 -5.21
C ALA A 31 -3.22 -9.01 -3.70
N ARG A 32 -3.75 -10.16 -3.29
CA ARG A 32 -3.65 -10.59 -1.89
C ARG A 32 -2.29 -11.23 -1.71
N PHE A 33 -1.45 -10.65 -0.85
CA PHE A 33 -0.07 -11.10 -0.66
C PHE A 33 0.02 -12.23 0.38
N GLY A 34 -0.83 -12.20 1.41
CA GLY A 34 -0.91 -13.25 2.41
C GLY A 34 -1.80 -12.84 3.56
N GLY A 35 -2.50 -13.79 4.20
CA GLY A 35 -3.36 -13.50 5.35
C GLY A 35 -4.34 -12.36 5.08
N ASP A 36 -4.09 -11.23 5.72
CA ASP A 36 -4.87 -9.99 5.77
C ASP A 36 -4.20 -8.84 4.97
N GLU A 37 -3.16 -9.18 4.19
CA GLU A 37 -2.28 -8.26 3.49
C GLU A 37 -2.59 -8.18 1.99
N PHE A 38 -2.62 -6.95 1.47
CA PHE A 38 -2.81 -6.65 0.06
C PHE A 38 -1.60 -5.88 -0.49
N LEU A 39 -1.24 -6.20 -1.73
CA LEU A 39 -0.21 -5.55 -2.51
C LEU A 39 -0.86 -4.82 -3.68
N LEU A 40 -0.53 -3.54 -3.85
CA LEU A 40 -0.94 -2.76 -5.00
C LEU A 40 0.28 -2.42 -5.84
N ILE A 41 0.19 -2.64 -7.14
CA ILE A 41 1.19 -2.25 -8.13
C ILE A 41 0.56 -1.19 -9.02
N LEU A 42 1.13 0.02 -8.99
CA LEU A 42 0.66 1.16 -9.76
C LEU A 42 1.74 1.52 -10.79
N PRO A 43 1.70 0.92 -12.00
CA PRO A 43 2.63 1.25 -13.06
C PRO A 43 2.35 2.67 -13.58
N ASP A 44 3.29 3.26 -14.30
CA ASP A 44 3.11 4.50 -15.07
C ASP A 44 2.48 5.66 -14.28
N LEU A 45 2.99 5.88 -13.07
CA LEU A 45 2.70 7.11 -12.33
C LEU A 45 3.79 8.14 -12.61
N GLU A 46 3.41 9.24 -13.24
CA GLU A 46 4.33 10.32 -13.65
C GLU A 46 4.96 11.06 -12.46
N VAL A 47 4.23 11.16 -11.34
CA VAL A 47 4.66 11.89 -10.16
C VAL A 47 4.28 11.17 -8.87
N ILE A 48 5.13 11.30 -7.86
CA ILE A 48 4.92 10.74 -6.50
C ILE A 48 3.58 11.19 -5.91
N LYS A 49 3.15 12.41 -6.22
CA LYS A 49 1.87 12.94 -5.76
C LYS A 49 0.67 12.06 -6.17
N ASN A 50 0.77 11.33 -7.28
CA ASN A 50 -0.31 10.46 -7.74
C ASN A 50 -0.44 9.20 -6.87
N SER A 51 0.67 8.62 -6.40
CA SER A 51 0.60 7.48 -5.47
C SER A 51 0.04 7.88 -4.11
N ILE A 52 0.42 9.08 -3.63
CA ILE A 52 -0.17 9.69 -2.43
C ILE A 52 -1.68 9.88 -2.60
N HIS A 53 -2.11 10.41 -3.75
CA HIS A 53 -3.53 10.62 -4.03
C HIS A 53 -4.31 9.31 -4.03
N ILE A 54 -3.79 8.26 -4.66
CA ILE A 54 -4.41 6.93 -4.68
C ILE A 54 -4.48 6.34 -3.27
N ALA A 55 -3.40 6.42 -2.49
CA ALA A 55 -3.39 5.94 -1.11
C ALA A 55 -4.43 6.66 -0.23
N GLN A 56 -4.52 7.99 -0.36
CA GLN A 56 -5.51 8.78 0.37
C GLN A 56 -6.95 8.44 -0.06
N LYS A 57 -7.20 8.32 -1.37
CA LYS A 57 -8.49 7.90 -1.93
C LYS A 57 -8.95 6.55 -1.36
N ILE A 58 -8.03 5.59 -1.31
CA ILE A 58 -8.30 4.26 -0.77
C ILE A 58 -8.59 4.31 0.75
N ILE A 59 -7.82 5.09 1.53
CA ILE A 59 -8.11 5.29 2.97
C ILE A 59 -9.50 5.90 3.17
N ASP A 60 -9.85 6.89 2.35
CA ASP A 60 -11.12 7.60 2.47
C ASP A 60 -12.31 6.72 2.09
N SER A 61 -12.18 5.84 1.10
CA SER A 61 -13.25 4.89 0.74
C SER A 61 -13.51 3.83 1.82
N PHE A 62 -12.52 3.55 2.67
CA PHE A 62 -12.67 2.64 3.81
C PHE A 62 -13.23 3.30 5.06
N ARG A 63 -13.43 4.63 5.06
CA ARG A 63 -14.22 5.30 6.11
C ARG A 63 -15.69 4.89 6.07
N ALA A 64 -16.21 4.57 4.88
CA ALA A 64 -17.54 4.00 4.75
C ALA A 64 -17.55 2.57 5.32
N PRO A 65 -18.54 2.20 6.14
CA PRO A 65 -18.63 0.85 6.66
C PRO A 65 -18.82 -0.19 5.55
N PHE A 66 -18.47 -1.43 5.84
CA PHE A 66 -18.88 -2.60 5.08
C PHE A 66 -20.17 -3.15 5.68
N PHE A 67 -21.16 -3.44 4.83
CA PHE A 67 -22.38 -4.13 5.22
C PHE A 67 -22.25 -5.59 4.79
N ILE A 68 -22.16 -6.50 5.76
CA ILE A 68 -22.03 -7.94 5.52
C ILE A 68 -23.16 -8.62 6.29
N ASP A 69 -24.11 -9.18 5.54
CA ASP A 69 -25.38 -9.67 6.06
C ASP A 69 -26.09 -8.57 6.89
N THR A 70 -26.26 -8.80 8.20
CA THR A 70 -26.87 -7.85 9.14
C THR A 70 -25.86 -7.01 9.91
N HIS A 71 -24.56 -7.15 9.63
CA HIS A 71 -23.49 -6.51 10.39
C HIS A 71 -22.91 -5.32 9.65
N GLN A 72 -22.63 -4.26 10.41
CA GLN A 72 -21.86 -3.11 9.97
C GLN A 72 -20.44 -3.22 10.51
N LEU A 73 -19.45 -3.25 9.62
CA LEU A 73 -18.05 -3.40 9.98
C LEU A 73 -17.27 -2.16 9.52
N VAL A 74 -16.60 -1.51 10.46
CA VAL A 74 -15.64 -0.44 10.16
C VAL A 74 -14.26 -1.06 10.09
N VAL A 75 -13.64 -0.94 8.93
CA VAL A 75 -12.32 -1.50 8.65
C VAL A 75 -11.38 -0.34 8.39
N THR A 76 -10.27 -0.31 9.10
CA THR A 76 -9.20 0.66 8.85
C THR A 76 -8.02 -0.03 8.17
N MET A 77 -7.18 0.76 7.52
CA MET A 77 -6.01 0.26 6.82
C MET A 77 -4.77 1.04 7.21
N SER A 78 -3.62 0.41 7.08
CA SER A 78 -2.33 1.11 7.11
C SER A 78 -1.63 0.82 5.80
N ILE A 79 -1.18 1.87 5.10
CA ILE A 79 -0.55 1.75 3.79
C ILE A 79 0.91 2.16 3.90
N GLY A 80 1.82 1.31 3.44
CA GLY A 80 3.21 1.67 3.20
C GLY A 80 3.49 1.78 1.71
N ILE A 81 4.17 2.85 1.28
CA ILE A 81 4.43 3.13 -0.12
C ILE A 81 5.95 3.11 -0.38
N ALA A 82 6.36 2.35 -1.38
CA ALA A 82 7.71 2.36 -1.95
C ALA A 82 7.67 2.62 -3.46
N ILE A 83 8.71 3.29 -3.96
CA ILE A 83 8.79 3.82 -5.32
C ILE A 83 9.97 3.19 -6.06
N TYR A 84 9.74 2.65 -7.24
CA TYR A 84 10.81 2.25 -8.14
C TYR A 84 11.25 3.41 -9.04
N PRO A 85 12.57 3.63 -9.20
CA PRO A 85 13.70 2.91 -8.59
C PRO A 85 14.19 3.47 -7.24
N GLU A 86 13.62 4.57 -6.73
CA GLU A 86 14.15 5.38 -5.62
C GLU A 86 14.26 4.62 -4.29
N ASP A 87 13.31 3.73 -4.03
CA ASP A 87 13.16 2.94 -2.81
C ASP A 87 13.44 1.46 -3.05
N GLY A 88 14.03 1.10 -4.19
CA GLY A 88 14.37 -0.29 -4.50
C GLY A 88 14.43 -0.51 -6.00
N ILE A 89 15.45 -1.25 -6.43
CA ILE A 89 15.65 -1.59 -7.85
C ILE A 89 15.12 -2.98 -8.21
N CYS A 90 14.60 -3.71 -7.23
CA CYS A 90 13.99 -5.02 -7.42
C CYS A 90 12.84 -5.26 -6.44
N GLU A 91 12.06 -6.31 -6.70
CA GLU A 91 10.86 -6.67 -5.95
C GLU A 91 11.13 -6.77 -4.44
N GLY A 92 12.15 -7.53 -4.03
CA GLY A 92 12.45 -7.74 -2.61
C GLY A 92 12.77 -6.45 -1.85
N GLY A 93 13.56 -5.56 -2.47
CA GLY A 93 13.91 -4.26 -1.89
C GLY A 93 12.69 -3.34 -1.76
N LEU A 94 11.85 -3.29 -2.80
CA LEU A 94 10.60 -2.53 -2.77
C LEU A 94 9.65 -3.10 -1.70
N LEU A 95 9.55 -4.42 -1.57
CA LEU A 95 8.61 -5.07 -0.62
C LEU A 95 9.00 -4.75 0.81
N LYS A 96 10.29 -4.91 1.12
CA LYS A 96 10.85 -4.59 2.42
C LYS A 96 10.65 -3.12 2.80
N ASN A 97 10.82 -2.20 1.86
CA ASN A 97 10.66 -0.77 2.12
C ASN A 97 9.17 -0.38 2.23
N ALA A 98 8.30 -0.96 1.42
CA ALA A 98 6.85 -0.79 1.55
C ALA A 98 6.34 -1.32 2.90
N ASP A 99 6.78 -2.51 3.32
CA ASP A 99 6.42 -3.09 4.63
C ASP A 99 6.92 -2.19 5.79
N SER A 100 8.16 -1.74 5.72
CA SER A 100 8.74 -0.82 6.73
C SER A 100 7.93 0.46 6.86
N ALA A 101 7.51 1.06 5.74
CA ALA A 101 6.63 2.23 5.73
C ALA A 101 5.23 1.90 6.29
N MET A 102 4.65 0.74 5.95
CA MET A 102 3.36 0.30 6.47
C MET A 102 3.42 0.13 7.99
N TYR A 103 4.52 -0.43 8.50
CA TYR A 103 4.75 -0.57 9.93
C TYR A 103 4.77 0.80 10.63
N GLN A 104 5.44 1.80 10.05
CA GLN A 104 5.39 3.18 10.55
C GLN A 104 3.98 3.75 10.54
N ALA A 105 3.17 3.46 9.51
CA ALA A 105 1.77 3.90 9.45
C ALA A 105 0.92 3.27 10.59
N LYS A 106 1.15 1.98 10.90
CA LYS A 106 0.48 1.32 12.03
C LYS A 106 0.82 1.96 13.37
N HIS A 107 2.09 2.29 13.59
CA HIS A 107 2.57 2.92 14.83
C HIS A 107 2.16 4.39 14.96
N ALA A 108 1.91 5.06 13.84
CA ALA A 108 1.45 6.44 13.80
C ALA A 108 -0.07 6.61 14.07
N GLY A 109 -0.77 5.56 14.52
CA GLY A 109 -2.19 5.59 14.83
C GLY A 109 -3.09 4.82 13.86
N ARG A 110 -2.52 4.13 12.85
CA ARG A 110 -3.25 3.43 11.77
C ARG A 110 -4.09 4.40 10.93
N ASN A 111 -4.91 3.86 10.03
CA ASN A 111 -5.79 4.62 9.12
C ASN A 111 -5.07 5.75 8.36
N CYS A 112 -3.82 5.50 7.97
CA CYS A 112 -2.98 6.47 7.28
C CYS A 112 -2.01 5.75 6.34
N TYR A 113 -1.34 6.55 5.51
CA TYR A 113 -0.24 6.09 4.68
C TYR A 113 1.09 6.68 5.16
N ARG A 114 2.18 5.97 4.85
CA ARG A 114 3.55 6.48 4.99
C ARG A 114 4.35 6.15 3.74
N LEU A 115 5.17 7.10 3.33
CA LEU A 115 6.28 6.86 2.42
C LEU A 115 7.46 6.36 3.25
N ILE A 116 8.30 5.52 2.68
CA ILE A 116 9.55 5.15 3.34
C ILE A 116 10.41 6.41 3.53
N MET A 117 10.79 6.68 4.79
CA MET A 117 11.68 7.80 5.08
C MET A 117 13.12 7.40 4.79
N ARG A 118 13.72 7.92 3.72
CA ARG A 118 15.17 7.92 3.57
C ARG A 118 15.74 9.17 4.26
N THR A 119 16.42 9.00 5.38
CA THR A 119 17.42 10.00 5.79
C THR A 119 18.45 10.07 4.67
N LYS A 120 18.65 11.25 4.05
CA LYS A 120 19.73 11.49 3.10
C LYS A 120 21.08 11.34 3.81
N ALA A 121 21.55 10.11 3.98
CA ALA A 121 22.94 9.71 4.20
C ALA A 121 23.00 8.20 4.47
N LYS A 122 23.19 7.44 3.40
CA LYS A 122 24.19 6.38 3.30
C LYS A 122 24.03 5.74 1.92
N SER A 123 25.15 5.64 1.21
CA SER A 123 25.34 4.67 0.14
C SER A 123 24.86 3.32 0.65
N ALA A 124 23.64 2.95 0.26
CA ALA A 124 23.20 1.57 0.43
C ALA A 124 24.17 0.74 -0.40
N SER A 125 24.86 -0.20 0.24
CA SER A 125 25.43 -1.34 -0.47
C SER A 125 24.33 -1.87 -1.39
N PRO A 126 24.61 -2.12 -2.69
CA PRO A 126 23.59 -2.63 -3.58
C PRO A 126 23.00 -3.87 -2.92
N GLU A 127 21.69 -3.86 -2.63
CA GLU A 127 20.98 -5.11 -2.43
C GLU A 127 21.15 -5.85 -3.75
N ILE A 128 22.08 -6.81 -3.77
CA ILE A 128 22.32 -7.66 -4.93
C ILE A 128 21.10 -8.55 -5.00
N CYS A 129 20.14 -8.17 -5.85
CA CYS A 129 19.01 -9.00 -6.15
C CYS A 129 19.49 -10.19 -7.00
N PRO A 130 19.18 -11.44 -6.61
CA PRO A 130 19.52 -12.62 -7.39
C PRO A 130 18.77 -12.68 -8.71
#